data_AF-A0A7C6W256-F1
#
_entry.id   AF-A0A7C6W256-F1
#
_cell.length_a   1.000
_cell.length_b   1.000
_cell.length_c   1.000
_cell.angle_alpha   90.00
_cell.angle_beta   90.00
_cell.angle_gamma   90.00
#
_symmetry.space_group_name_H-M   'P 1'
#
loop_
_entity.id
_entity.type
_entity.pdbx_description
1 polymer ?
#
loop_
_entity_poly.entity_id
_entity_poly.type
_entity_poly.pdbx_seq_one_letter_code
_entity_poly.pdbx_strand_id
1 'polypeptide(L)'
;MKKYIQKNNKENYSNHWSTPKEIYNKYIENGYVDPNPLNSIIDPNTYDNDNKLFINPPYSNIKDFVKMAIRLHKKYNKEIILLVPSRTDTKWFHELLDYGIEIEFIKGRLKFGESKQSAPFPSIIIKIKGNKYERTNDHKSKK
;
A
#
# COMPACT_ATOMS: atom_id res chain seq x y z
N MET A 1 -6.52 6.02 17.31
CA MET A 1 -5.96 6.69 16.11
C MET A 1 -4.48 6.34 16.01
N LYS A 2 -4.01 5.71 14.92
CA LYS A 2 -2.56 5.56 14.69
C LYS A 2 -1.98 6.95 14.40
N LYS A 3 -0.98 7.37 15.17
CA LYS A 3 -0.31 8.67 14.99
C LYS A 3 0.55 8.61 13.74
N TYR A 4 0.54 9.66 12.93
CA TYR A 4 1.50 9.83 11.84
C TYR A 4 2.92 9.93 12.42
N ILE A 5 3.86 9.12 11.89
CA ILE A 5 5.25 9.10 12.34
C ILE A 5 6.16 9.30 11.11
N GLN A 6 7.10 10.24 11.22
CA GLN A 6 8.13 10.47 10.21
C GLN A 6 9.43 9.75 10.58
N LYS A 7 10.24 9.44 9.57
CA LYS A 7 11.60 8.96 9.78
C LYS A 7 12.45 10.08 10.39
N ASN A 8 13.02 9.84 11.56
CA ASN A 8 13.97 10.75 12.22
C ASN A 8 15.42 10.43 11.79
N ASN A 9 16.27 11.45 11.70
CA ASN A 9 17.68 11.32 11.28
C ASN A 9 18.58 10.48 12.22
N LYS A 10 18.07 10.02 13.37
CA LYS A 10 18.86 9.29 14.38
C LYS A 10 18.93 7.78 14.16
N GLU A 11 18.12 7.23 13.25
CA GLU A 11 17.99 5.78 13.08
C GLU A 11 18.23 5.34 11.62
N ASN A 12 19.13 4.36 11.44
CA ASN A 12 19.57 3.85 10.13
C ASN A 12 18.53 2.94 9.48
N TYR A 13 17.42 3.51 9.03
CA TYR A 13 16.37 2.77 8.31
C TYR A 13 16.50 2.96 6.80
N SER A 14 17.51 2.35 6.16
CA SER A 14 17.72 2.47 4.71
C SER A 14 16.52 1.96 3.88
N ASN A 15 15.69 1.07 4.43
CA ASN A 15 14.63 0.37 3.71
C ASN A 15 13.18 0.81 4.04
N HIS A 16 12.97 1.67 5.05
CA HIS A 16 11.64 2.12 5.46
C HIS A 16 11.47 3.62 5.17
N TRP A 17 10.63 3.93 4.19
CA TRP A 17 10.24 5.29 3.84
C TRP A 17 8.92 5.63 4.52
N SER A 18 8.87 6.67 5.35
CA SER A 18 7.59 7.13 5.91
C SER A 18 6.71 7.70 4.80
N THR A 19 5.44 7.30 4.75
CA THR A 19 4.46 7.79 3.77
C THR A 19 4.42 9.32 3.77
N PRO A 20 4.55 10.00 2.61
CA PRO A 20 4.45 11.46 2.56
C PRO A 20 3.15 11.97 3.17
N LYS A 21 3.19 13.09 3.90
CA LYS A 21 2.06 13.57 4.71
C LYS A 21 0.77 13.73 3.91
N GLU A 22 0.84 14.28 2.70
CA GLU A 22 -0.34 14.46 1.83
C GLU A 22 -0.99 13.10 1.47
N ILE A 23 -0.18 12.09 1.16
CA ILE A 23 -0.66 10.73 0.84
C ILE A 23 -1.20 10.06 2.11
N TYR A 24 -0.55 10.24 3.25
CA TYR A 24 -1.02 9.74 4.53
C TYR A 24 -2.41 10.29 4.86
N ASN A 25 -2.60 11.60 4.73
CA ASN A 25 -3.89 12.25 4.96
C ASN A 25 -4.95 11.74 3.97
N LYS A 26 -4.59 11.59 2.69
CA LYS A 26 -5.51 11.10 1.65
C LYS A 26 -6.07 9.70 1.94
N TYR A 27 -5.28 8.79 2.52
CA TYR A 27 -5.69 7.40 2.70
C TYR A 27 -5.87 7.02 4.17
N ILE A 28 -4.84 7.17 5.00
CA ILE A 28 -4.87 6.69 6.39
C ILE A 28 -5.85 7.49 7.24
N GLU A 29 -5.85 8.82 7.13
CA GLU A 29 -6.83 9.64 7.85
C GLU A 29 -8.27 9.43 7.32
N ASN A 30 -8.43 8.87 6.12
CA ASN A 30 -9.70 8.49 5.51
C ASN A 30 -10.08 7.00 5.70
N GLY A 31 -9.53 6.36 6.73
CA GLY A 31 -9.98 5.04 7.17
C GLY A 31 -9.30 3.84 6.51
N TYR A 32 -8.25 4.05 5.72
CA TYR A 32 -7.39 2.95 5.28
C TYR A 32 -6.45 2.53 6.41
N VAL A 33 -6.20 1.22 6.51
CA VAL A 33 -5.24 0.65 7.46
C VAL A 33 -3.90 0.46 6.77
N ASP A 34 -2.84 0.99 7.39
CA ASP A 34 -1.46 0.66 7.01
C ASP A 34 -1.06 -0.65 7.71
N PRO A 35 -0.81 -1.74 6.94
CA PRO A 35 -0.32 -2.99 7.50
C PRO A 35 1.16 -2.89 7.88
N ASN A 36 1.94 -1.99 7.27
CA ASN A 36 3.36 -1.80 7.54
C ASN A 36 3.69 -0.32 7.84
N PRO A 37 3.16 0.22 8.96
CA PRO A 37 3.57 1.56 9.39
C PRO A 37 5.06 1.57 9.72
N LEU A 38 5.64 2.77 9.81
CA LEU A 38 7.05 2.92 10.20
C LEU A 38 7.33 2.14 11.50
N ASN A 39 8.42 1.38 11.52
CA ASN A 39 8.86 0.48 12.61
C ASN A 39 8.00 -0.78 12.82
N SER A 40 7.19 -1.17 11.84
CA SER A 40 6.46 -2.43 11.91
C SER A 40 7.33 -3.64 11.58
N ILE A 41 7.02 -4.78 12.21
CA ILE A 41 7.65 -6.09 11.97
C ILE A 41 6.55 -7.05 11.49
N ILE A 42 5.71 -6.62 10.54
CA ILE A 42 4.72 -7.54 9.98
C ILE A 42 5.38 -8.52 9.01
N ASP A 43 4.90 -9.75 9.03
CA ASP A 43 5.14 -10.71 7.97
C ASP A 43 3.95 -10.68 6.98
N PRO A 44 4.16 -10.25 5.73
CA PRO A 44 3.09 -10.20 4.72
C PRO A 44 2.43 -11.56 4.43
N ASN A 45 3.13 -12.66 4.71
CA ASN A 45 2.60 -14.01 4.47
C ASN A 45 1.52 -14.40 5.47
N THR A 46 1.59 -13.87 6.70
CA THR A 46 0.67 -14.20 7.80
C THR A 46 -0.33 -13.10 8.12
N TYR A 47 -0.12 -11.87 7.62
CA TYR A 47 -1.07 -10.77 7.82
C TYR A 47 -2.46 -11.09 7.23
N ASP A 48 -3.50 -10.98 8.05
CA ASP A 48 -4.89 -11.27 7.68
C ASP A 48 -5.84 -10.24 8.28
N ASN A 49 -6.47 -9.42 7.43
CA ASN A 49 -7.35 -8.34 7.85
C ASN A 49 -8.29 -7.94 6.71
N ASP A 50 -9.56 -7.66 7.02
CA ASP A 50 -10.62 -7.36 6.05
C ASP A 50 -10.93 -5.85 5.89
N ASN A 51 -10.03 -4.99 6.35
CA ASN A 51 -10.15 -3.54 6.12
C ASN A 51 -9.70 -3.15 4.71
N LYS A 52 -10.02 -1.91 4.33
CA LYS A 52 -9.33 -1.25 3.21
C LYS A 52 -7.88 -0.99 3.60
N LEU A 53 -6.94 -1.33 2.72
CA LEU A 53 -5.51 -1.24 3.05
C LEU A 53 -4.81 -0.18 2.22
N PHE A 54 -3.92 0.58 2.86
CA PHE A 54 -2.93 1.42 2.18
C PHE A 54 -1.54 0.89 2.51
N ILE A 55 -0.78 0.50 1.49
CA ILE A 55 0.48 -0.21 1.65
C ILE A 55 1.60 0.67 1.11
N ASN A 56 2.50 1.10 1.99
CA ASN A 56 3.79 1.66 1.63
C ASN A 56 4.87 0.66 2.09
N PRO A 57 5.19 -0.36 1.27
CA PRO A 57 6.00 -1.49 1.70
C PRO A 57 7.47 -1.06 1.91
N PRO A 58 8.29 -1.86 2.58
CA PRO A 58 9.74 -1.71 2.50
C PRO A 58 10.17 -1.91 1.04
N TYR A 59 10.97 -1.01 0.49
CA TYR A 59 11.27 -1.05 -0.96
C TYR A 59 12.19 -2.23 -1.35
N SER A 60 12.81 -2.86 -0.36
CA SER A 60 13.53 -4.14 -0.49
C SER A 60 12.61 -5.36 -0.51
N ASN A 61 11.35 -5.23 -0.09
CA ASN A 61 10.38 -6.34 -0.04
C ASN A 61 9.02 -5.98 -0.66
N ILE A 62 9.00 -5.40 -1.85
CA ILE A 62 7.74 -5.06 -2.53
C ILE A 62 6.97 -6.32 -2.94
N LYS A 63 7.68 -7.37 -3.37
CA LYS A 63 7.07 -8.59 -3.92
C LYS A 63 6.16 -9.31 -2.94
N ASP A 64 6.56 -9.47 -1.68
CA ASP A 64 5.75 -10.18 -0.69
C ASP A 64 4.51 -9.37 -0.31
N PHE A 65 4.62 -8.05 -0.26
CA PHE A 65 3.48 -7.16 -0.05
C PHE A 65 2.49 -7.14 -1.21
N VAL A 66 2.97 -7.28 -2.45
CA VAL A 66 2.10 -7.46 -3.62
C VAL A 66 1.33 -8.76 -3.54
N LYS A 67 1.99 -9.87 -3.20
CA LYS A 67 1.33 -11.16 -2.99
C LYS A 67 0.30 -11.10 -1.87
N MET A 68 0.64 -10.45 -0.76
CA MET A 68 -0.29 -10.19 0.34
C MET A 68 -1.50 -9.39 -0.14
N ALA A 69 -1.30 -8.30 -0.89
CA ALA A 69 -2.39 -7.48 -1.42
C ALA A 69 -3.34 -8.31 -2.31
N ILE A 70 -2.80 -9.06 -3.27
CA ILE A 70 -3.61 -9.91 -4.17
C ILE A 70 -4.36 -10.99 -3.36
N ARG A 71 -3.69 -11.66 -2.41
CA ARG A 71 -4.30 -12.68 -1.54
C ARG A 71 -5.47 -12.11 -0.72
N LEU A 72 -5.26 -10.98 -0.05
CA LEU A 72 -6.28 -10.33 0.77
C LEU A 72 -7.42 -9.78 -0.07
N HIS A 73 -7.12 -9.20 -1.23
CA HIS A 73 -8.15 -8.74 -2.16
C HIS A 73 -9.02 -9.90 -2.64
N LYS A 74 -8.44 -11.03 -3.05
CA LYS A 74 -9.19 -12.23 -3.44
C LYS A 74 -10.08 -12.76 -2.31
N LYS A 75 -9.60 -12.69 -1.06
CA LYS A 75 -10.32 -13.23 0.11
C LYS A 75 -11.45 -12.33 0.59
N TYR A 76 -11.24 -11.02 0.61
CA TYR A 76 -12.14 -10.07 1.27
C TYR A 76 -12.81 -9.07 0.33
N ASN A 77 -12.34 -8.99 -0.92
CA ASN A 77 -12.85 -8.10 -1.95
C ASN A 77 -12.91 -6.62 -1.48
N LYS A 78 -11.86 -6.19 -0.78
CA LYS A 78 -11.71 -4.82 -0.25
C LYS A 78 -10.69 -4.07 -1.07
N GLU A 79 -10.93 -2.78 -1.22
CA GLU A 79 -10.00 -1.88 -1.90
C GLU A 79 -8.62 -1.86 -1.23
N ILE A 80 -7.58 -2.03 -2.03
CA ILE A 80 -6.18 -1.99 -1.59
C ILE A 80 -5.41 -1.00 -2.45
N ILE A 81 -4.68 -0.11 -1.79
CA ILE A 81 -3.87 0.93 -2.41
C ILE A 81 -2.41 0.65 -2.08
N LEU A 82 -1.52 0.76 -3.07
CA LEU A 82 -0.08 0.62 -2.87
C LEU A 82 0.65 1.88 -3.35
N LEU A 83 1.60 2.37 -2.55
CA LEU A 83 2.58 3.38 -2.95
C LEU A 83 3.92 2.69 -3.20
N VAL A 84 4.35 2.63 -4.46
CA VAL A 84 5.54 1.87 -4.89
C VAL A 84 6.38 2.68 -5.88
N PRO A 85 7.68 2.37 -6.05
CA PRO A 85 8.47 2.99 -7.11
C PRO A 85 7.95 2.54 -8.49
N SER A 86 8.03 3.42 -9.49
CA SER A 86 7.56 3.13 -10.86
C SER A 86 8.54 2.22 -11.62
N ARG A 87 8.68 0.97 -11.19
CA ARG A 87 9.57 -0.04 -11.80
C ARG A 87 8.77 -1.03 -12.63
N THR A 88 8.39 -0.58 -13.82
CA THR A 88 7.47 -1.32 -14.71
C THR A 88 8.06 -2.60 -15.29
N ASP A 89 9.37 -2.78 -15.19
CA ASP A 89 10.15 -3.94 -15.65
C ASP A 89 10.14 -5.13 -14.67
N THR A 90 9.63 -4.91 -13.45
CA THR A 90 9.75 -5.90 -12.37
C THR A 90 8.64 -6.94 -12.41
N LYS A 91 8.96 -8.18 -11.99
CA LYS A 91 7.98 -9.27 -11.91
C LYS A 91 6.75 -8.92 -11.07
N TRP A 92 6.93 -8.27 -9.92
CA TRP A 92 5.80 -7.89 -9.05
C TRP A 92 4.86 -6.87 -9.71
N PHE A 93 5.39 -6.02 -10.59
CA PHE A 93 4.59 -5.04 -11.31
C PHE A 93 3.73 -5.75 -12.37
N HIS A 94 4.31 -6.68 -13.13
CA HIS A 94 3.57 -7.50 -14.07
C HIS A 94 2.53 -8.40 -13.38
N GLU A 95 2.85 -8.98 -12.22
CA GLU A 95 1.87 -9.73 -11.41
C GLU A 95 0.63 -8.89 -11.04
N LEU A 96 0.81 -7.60 -10.76
CA LEU A 96 -0.32 -6.68 -10.52
C LEU A 96 -1.07 -6.33 -11.80
N LEU A 97 -0.37 -6.10 -12.92
CA LEU A 97 -1.01 -5.83 -14.21
C LEU A 97 -1.90 -7.00 -14.64
N ASP A 98 -1.38 -8.22 -14.56
CA ASP A 98 -2.12 -9.44 -14.91
C ASP A 98 -3.32 -9.66 -13.98
N TYR A 99 -3.23 -9.21 -12.73
CA TYR A 99 -4.33 -9.28 -11.79
C TYR A 99 -5.46 -8.28 -12.07
N GLY A 100 -5.15 -7.17 -12.75
CA GLY A 100 -6.08 -6.07 -13.00
C GLY A 100 -5.96 -4.98 -11.94
N ILE A 101 -5.35 -3.86 -12.33
CA ILE A 101 -5.12 -2.70 -11.47
C ILE A 101 -5.45 -1.39 -12.17
N GLU A 102 -5.67 -0.35 -11.36
CA GLU A 102 -5.61 1.02 -11.82
C GLU A 102 -4.33 1.69 -11.34
N ILE A 103 -3.73 2.52 -12.19
CA ILE A 103 -2.49 3.23 -11.91
C ILE A 103 -2.79 4.74 -11.89
N GLU A 104 -2.41 5.40 -10.81
CA GLU A 104 -2.39 6.86 -10.69
C GLU A 104 -0.93 7.33 -10.67
N PHE A 105 -0.53 8.04 -11.72
CA PHE A 105 0.81 8.61 -11.84
C PHE A 105 0.96 9.85 -10.95
N ILE A 106 2.10 9.94 -10.27
CA ILE A 106 2.45 11.11 -9.46
C ILE A 106 3.36 12.02 -10.27
N LYS A 107 3.01 13.30 -10.38
CA LYS A 107 3.83 14.30 -11.07
C LYS A 107 5.02 14.67 -10.18
N GLY A 108 6.24 14.40 -10.67
CA GLY A 108 7.48 14.71 -9.96
C GLY A 108 7.92 13.63 -8.98
N ARG A 109 9.01 13.89 -8.24
CA ARG A 109 9.61 12.94 -7.28
C ARG A 109 9.19 13.28 -5.85
N LEU A 110 8.65 12.29 -5.15
CA LEU A 110 8.22 12.43 -3.76
C LEU A 110 9.40 12.74 -2.83
N LYS A 111 9.12 13.49 -1.75
CA LYS A 111 9.99 13.60 -0.59
C LYS A 111 9.42 12.72 0.51
N PHE A 112 10.28 11.88 1.08
CA PHE A 112 9.90 10.96 2.16
C PHE A 112 10.57 11.41 3.45
N GLY A 113 9.79 11.39 4.54
CA GLY A 113 10.22 11.91 5.85
C GLY A 113 10.64 13.38 5.77
N GLU A 114 11.65 13.74 6.56
CA GLU A 114 12.20 15.11 6.61
C GLU A 114 13.31 15.38 5.58
N SER A 115 13.44 14.53 4.55
CA SER A 115 14.48 14.69 3.52
C SER A 115 14.31 16.01 2.77
N LYS A 116 15.40 16.79 2.69
CA LYS A 116 15.45 18.02 1.87
C LYS A 116 15.37 17.70 0.37
N GLN A 117 15.93 16.56 -0.04
CA GLN A 117 15.98 16.10 -1.42
C GLN A 117 14.82 15.16 -1.74
N SER A 118 14.33 15.24 -2.98
CA SER A 118 13.38 14.26 -3.50
C SER A 118 14.05 12.90 -3.69
N ALA A 119 13.25 11.84 -3.60
CA ALA A 119 13.71 10.48 -3.86
C ALA A 119 14.37 10.37 -5.25
N PRO A 120 15.43 9.55 -5.41
CA PRO A 120 16.11 9.39 -6.69
C PRO A 120 15.28 8.60 -7.72
N PHE A 121 14.09 8.13 -7.34
CA PHE A 121 13.19 7.32 -8.16
C PHE A 121 11.79 7.97 -8.25
N PRO A 122 11.06 7.71 -9.35
CA PRO A 122 9.63 8.03 -9.45
C PRO A 122 8.78 7.08 -8.60
N SER A 123 7.59 7.53 -8.22
CA SER A 123 6.59 6.72 -7.51
C SER A 123 5.25 6.74 -8.24
N ILE A 124 4.46 5.69 -8.04
CA ILE A 124 3.10 5.54 -8.53
C ILE A 124 2.19 5.06 -7.41
N ILE A 125 0.91 5.35 -7.55
CA ILE A 125 -0.14 4.72 -6.76
C ILE A 125 -0.77 3.62 -7.59
N ILE A 126 -0.84 2.41 -7.05
CA ILE A 126 -1.56 1.29 -7.63
C ILE A 126 -2.82 1.05 -6.81
N LYS A 127 -3.95 0.82 -7.48
CA LYS A 127 -5.24 0.53 -6.86
C LYS A 127 -5.76 -0.81 -7.35
N ILE A 128 -6.06 -1.68 -6.40
CA ILE A 128 -6.85 -2.88 -6.61
C ILE A 128 -8.26 -2.56 -6.11
N LYS A 129 -9.23 -2.47 -7.03
CA LYS A 129 -10.61 -2.08 -6.70
C LYS A 129 -11.41 -3.29 -6.22
N GLY A 130 -12.06 -3.14 -5.07
CA GLY A 130 -13.10 -4.07 -4.65
C GLY A 130 -14.33 -4.00 -5.57
N ASN A 131 -14.94 -5.13 -5.85
CA ASN A 131 -16.16 -5.20 -6.66
C ASN A 131 -17.36 -4.71 -5.84
N LYS A 132 -18.15 -3.79 -6.42
CA LYS A 132 -19.38 -3.27 -5.79
C LYS A 132 -20.52 -4.31 -5.73
N TYR A 133 -20.45 -5.37 -6.54
CA TYR A 133 -21.58 -6.25 -6.83
C TYR A 133 -21.79 -7.44 -5.88
N GLU A 134 -20.85 -7.78 -5.00
CA GLU A 134 -21.01 -8.95 -4.10
C GLU A 134 -21.71 -8.63 -2.76
N ARG A 135 -21.84 -7.35 -2.40
CA ARG A 135 -22.49 -6.95 -1.13
C ARG A 135 -23.98 -7.28 -1.05
N THR A 136 -24.65 -7.63 -2.15
CA THR A 136 -26.10 -7.88 -2.18
C THR A 136 -26.50 -9.33 -1.92
N ASN A 137 -25.56 -10.28 -1.96
CA ASN A 137 -25.92 -11.71 -1.92
C ASN A 137 -25.80 -12.34 -0.52
N ASP A 138 -25.07 -11.72 0.42
CA ASP A 138 -24.87 -12.27 1.78
C ASP A 138 -26.03 -12.00 2.76
N HIS A 139 -27.03 -11.19 2.36
CA HIS A 139 -28.24 -10.97 3.18
C HIS A 139 -29.43 -11.85 2.77
N LYS A 140 -29.31 -12.70 1.74
CA LYS A 140 -30.39 -13.58 1.29
C LYS A 140 -30.22 -15.07 1.64
N SER A 141 -29.12 -15.47 2.25
CA SER A 141 -28.84 -16.88 2.62
C SER A 141 -29.04 -17.20 4.10
N LYS A 142 -29.67 -16.29 4.88
CA LYS A 142 -30.17 -16.57 6.23
C LYS A 142 -31.70 -16.46 6.25
N LYS A 143 -32.37 -17.43 5.63
CA LYS A 143 -33.74 -17.81 5.93
C LYS A 143 -33.87 -19.32 5.79
#